data_AF-A0A6M7UTN9-F1
#
_entry.id   AF-A0A6M7UTN9-F1
#
_cell.length_a   1.000
_cell.length_b   1.000
_cell.length_c   1.000
_cell.angle_alpha   90.00
_cell.angle_beta   90.00
_cell.angle_gamma   90.00
#
_symmetry.space_group_name_H-M   'P 1'
#
loop_
_entity.id
_entity.type
_entity.pdbx_description
1 polymer ?
#
loop_
_entity_poly.entity_id
_entity_poly.type
_entity_poly.pdbx_seq_one_letter_code
_entity_poly.pdbx_strand_id
1 'polypeptide(L)'
;MLWAVAHADAKGPRFTEDWLNTAAEHLSYESETVWLPVDNSEGPDGETKLSQADAERLRQMLEPLLKEEQRLGSLSPSKLDNLYELLLDKGRFFSREAARPDYAYWGRLSKWTAEETVALSLDKDPEHVNVRSLKPFRKSPFANNFRGLLSIVNRAIELGEIPKGIERNKLKGLCTRMAIDFPSSFENELLLPKGSEGLGGKNASRDKPTLDRMILVMAAQHYDYDPRAEENAEALAKLVADLEAAGLKTSLTMVRRNLQDAWKKIKLRPGLKGVLKKPIPPTA
;
A
#
# COMPACT_ATOMS: atom_id res chain seq x y z
N MET A 1 -10.24 18.37 -19.06
CA MET A 1 -10.91 17.16 -18.52
C MET A 1 -12.42 17.33 -18.29
N LEU A 2 -12.91 18.35 -17.56
CA LEU A 2 -14.34 18.47 -17.22
C LEU A 2 -15.28 18.57 -18.44
N TRP A 3 -14.84 19.21 -19.53
CA TRP A 3 -15.61 19.26 -20.80
C TRP A 3 -15.71 17.89 -21.49
N ALA A 4 -14.61 17.13 -21.56
CA ALA A 4 -14.57 15.79 -22.19
C ALA A 4 -15.46 14.78 -21.44
N VAL A 5 -15.52 14.90 -20.11
CA VAL A 5 -16.43 14.09 -19.26
C VAL A 5 -17.89 14.48 -19.52
N ALA A 6 -18.20 15.78 -19.62
CA ALA A 6 -19.56 16.25 -19.92
C ALA A 6 -20.05 15.87 -21.33
N HIS A 7 -19.15 15.81 -22.31
CA HIS A 7 -19.49 15.40 -23.68
C HIS A 7 -19.68 13.87 -23.83
N ALA A 8 -18.93 13.08 -23.05
CA ALA A 8 -19.08 11.62 -22.99
C ALA A 8 -20.42 11.19 -22.37
N ASP A 9 -20.90 11.89 -21.33
CA ASP A 9 -22.19 11.60 -20.69
C ASP A 9 -23.40 11.86 -21.61
N ALA A 10 -23.25 12.65 -22.68
CA ALA A 10 -24.35 13.00 -23.59
C ALA A 10 -24.58 12.01 -24.75
N LYS A 11 -23.62 11.13 -25.10
CA LYS A 11 -23.64 10.36 -26.36
C LYS A 11 -23.59 8.83 -26.25
N GLY A 12 -23.73 8.25 -25.06
CA GLY A 12 -23.67 6.79 -24.89
C GLY A 12 -22.24 6.28 -24.65
N PRO A 13 -22.02 4.94 -24.67
CA PRO A 13 -21.11 4.23 -23.78
C PRO A 13 -19.73 4.86 -23.69
N ARG A 14 -19.28 5.03 -22.44
CA ARG A 14 -18.02 5.68 -22.08
C ARG A 14 -16.83 4.92 -22.71
N PHE A 15 -15.86 5.69 -23.20
CA PHE A 15 -14.51 5.29 -23.61
C PHE A 15 -14.42 4.17 -24.68
N THR A 16 -14.93 4.41 -25.90
CA THR A 16 -14.56 3.60 -27.07
C THR A 16 -13.16 3.98 -27.59
N GLU A 17 -12.56 3.13 -28.43
CA GLU A 17 -11.28 3.43 -29.11
C GLU A 17 -11.38 4.72 -29.95
N ASP A 18 -12.52 4.91 -30.62
CA ASP A 18 -12.86 6.15 -31.32
C ASP A 18 -12.91 7.35 -30.38
N TRP A 19 -13.50 7.21 -29.19
CA TRP A 19 -13.51 8.29 -28.18
C TRP A 19 -12.11 8.67 -27.72
N LEU A 20 -11.17 7.71 -27.58
CA LEU A 20 -9.79 8.02 -27.20
C LEU A 20 -9.06 8.78 -28.30
N ASN A 21 -9.27 8.42 -29.56
CA ASN A 21 -8.70 9.14 -30.69
C ASN A 21 -9.26 10.57 -30.72
N THR A 22 -10.57 10.76 -30.55
CA THR A 22 -11.21 12.08 -30.48
C THR A 22 -10.83 12.88 -29.22
N ALA A 23 -10.67 12.24 -28.06
CA ALA A 23 -10.26 12.90 -26.83
C ALA A 23 -8.78 13.29 -26.87
N ALA A 24 -7.92 12.46 -27.47
CA ALA A 24 -6.51 12.78 -27.71
C ALA A 24 -6.36 13.98 -28.66
N GLU A 25 -7.22 14.12 -29.66
CA GLU A 25 -7.25 15.28 -30.57
C GLU A 25 -7.68 16.60 -29.89
N HIS A 26 -8.35 16.54 -28.72
CA HIS A 26 -8.98 17.71 -28.07
C HIS A 26 -8.48 18.02 -26.65
N LEU A 27 -7.54 17.25 -26.09
CA LEU A 27 -7.02 17.50 -24.74
C LEU A 27 -5.78 18.39 -24.78
N SER A 28 -5.97 19.70 -24.54
CA SER A 28 -4.90 20.57 -24.03
C SER A 28 -4.74 20.34 -22.52
N TYR A 29 -3.51 20.08 -22.09
CA TYR A 29 -3.14 20.01 -20.68
C TYR A 29 -2.59 21.35 -20.22
N GLU A 30 -3.32 22.05 -19.37
CA GLU A 30 -2.78 23.12 -18.53
C GLU A 30 -2.52 22.56 -17.11
N SER A 31 -1.25 22.34 -16.77
CA SER A 31 -0.77 22.64 -15.42
C SER A 31 0.74 22.94 -15.40
N GLU A 32 1.05 24.15 -14.93
CA GLU A 32 2.22 24.62 -14.17
C GLU A 32 3.68 24.39 -14.67
N THR A 33 3.91 23.85 -15.85
CA THR A 33 5.16 24.12 -16.57
C THR A 33 4.84 24.55 -17.99
N VAL A 34 4.97 25.86 -18.22
CA VAL A 34 4.68 26.52 -19.49
C VAL A 34 5.50 25.85 -20.61
N TRP A 35 4.84 25.04 -21.42
CA TRP A 35 5.33 24.70 -22.75
C TRP A 35 4.88 25.81 -23.68
N LEU A 36 5.78 26.73 -23.99
CA LEU A 36 5.57 27.59 -25.15
C LEU A 36 5.64 26.69 -26.39
N PRO A 37 4.63 26.74 -27.28
CA PRO A 37 4.65 26.00 -28.53
C PRO A 37 5.87 26.43 -29.34
N VAL A 38 6.72 25.48 -29.71
CA VAL A 38 7.93 25.75 -30.50
C VAL A 38 7.60 26.08 -31.95
N ASP A 39 6.38 25.82 -32.43
CA ASP A 39 5.91 26.38 -33.70
C ASP A 39 4.38 26.35 -33.77
N ASN A 40 3.76 27.53 -33.79
CA ASN A 40 2.33 27.71 -34.05
C ASN A 40 2.06 27.62 -35.55
N SER A 41 2.26 26.46 -36.18
CA SER A 41 1.58 26.20 -37.44
C SER A 41 0.14 25.80 -37.12
N GLU A 42 -0.69 26.78 -36.75
CA GLU A 42 -2.14 26.62 -36.74
C GLU A 42 -2.55 26.16 -38.14
N GLY A 43 -3.07 24.93 -38.25
CA GLY A 43 -3.78 24.52 -39.44
C GLY A 43 -5.02 25.43 -39.64
N PRO A 44 -5.54 25.55 -40.87
CA PRO A 44 -6.67 26.44 -41.20
C PRO A 44 -7.93 26.20 -40.35
N ASP A 45 -8.01 25.09 -39.62
CA ASP A 45 -9.18 24.66 -38.84
C ASP A 45 -8.95 24.69 -37.31
N GLY A 46 -7.80 25.19 -36.82
CA GLY A 46 -7.51 25.28 -35.38
C GLY A 46 -7.11 23.97 -34.71
N GLU A 47 -6.82 22.92 -35.48
CA GLU A 47 -6.36 21.63 -34.96
C GLU A 47 -4.85 21.66 -34.62
N THR A 48 -4.52 21.75 -33.34
CA THR A 48 -3.18 21.46 -32.84
C THR A 48 -2.90 19.96 -33.00
N LYS A 49 -2.03 19.60 -33.96
CA LYS A 49 -1.55 18.22 -34.10
C LYS A 49 -0.69 17.88 -32.90
N LEU A 50 -1.12 16.92 -32.07
CA LEU A 50 -0.25 16.34 -31.06
C LEU A 50 0.98 15.74 -31.73
N SER A 51 2.15 15.98 -31.13
CA SER A 51 3.36 15.22 -31.46
C SER A 51 3.09 13.73 -31.30
N GLN A 52 3.66 12.92 -32.19
CA GLN A 52 3.57 11.46 -32.11
C GLN A 52 4.04 10.94 -30.73
N ALA A 53 5.06 11.57 -30.15
CA ALA A 53 5.57 11.20 -28.83
C ALA A 53 4.55 11.46 -27.70
N ASP A 54 3.76 12.53 -27.80
CA ASP A 54 2.73 12.86 -26.81
C ASP A 54 1.49 11.96 -26.97
N ALA A 55 1.15 11.62 -28.21
CA ALA A 55 0.11 10.63 -28.51
C ALA A 55 0.47 9.24 -27.95
N GLU A 56 1.73 8.81 -28.08
CA GLU A 56 2.20 7.54 -27.51
C GLU A 56 2.20 7.55 -25.98
N ARG A 57 2.59 8.67 -25.35
CA ARG A 57 2.50 8.84 -23.88
C ARG A 57 1.06 8.76 -23.38
N LEU A 58 0.13 9.45 -24.05
CA LEU A 58 -1.28 9.38 -23.72
C LEU A 58 -1.84 7.96 -23.86
N ARG A 59 -1.48 7.25 -24.94
CA ARG A 59 -1.86 5.84 -25.12
C ARG A 59 -1.35 4.96 -23.98
N GLN A 60 -0.08 5.08 -23.61
CA GLN A 60 0.50 4.33 -22.49
C GLN A 60 -0.19 4.63 -21.15
N MET A 61 -0.60 5.89 -20.92
CA MET A 61 -1.34 6.27 -19.72
C MET A 61 -2.79 5.76 -19.71
N LEU A 62 -3.46 5.73 -20.86
CA LEU A 62 -4.87 5.38 -20.97
C LEU A 62 -5.10 3.86 -21.06
N GLU A 63 -4.16 3.10 -21.61
CA GLU A 63 -4.28 1.65 -21.73
C GLU A 63 -4.59 0.89 -20.42
N PRO A 64 -3.97 1.19 -19.26
CA PRO A 64 -4.36 0.54 -18.00
C PRO A 64 -5.80 0.90 -17.58
N LEU A 65 -6.28 2.11 -17.89
CA LEU A 65 -7.65 2.52 -17.57
C LEU A 65 -8.68 1.78 -18.41
N LEU A 66 -8.41 1.59 -19.71
CA LEU A 66 -9.26 0.78 -20.59
C LEU A 66 -9.34 -0.68 -20.17
N LYS A 67 -8.20 -1.28 -19.82
CA LYS A 67 -8.16 -2.65 -19.31
C LYS A 67 -9.00 -2.77 -18.04
N GLU A 68 -8.94 -1.78 -17.16
CA GLU A 68 -9.73 -1.76 -15.94
C GLU A 68 -11.23 -1.55 -16.20
N GLU A 69 -11.60 -0.69 -17.15
CA GLU A 69 -12.99 -0.49 -17.54
C GLU A 69 -13.60 -1.74 -18.18
N GLN A 70 -12.87 -2.39 -19.08
CA GLN A 70 -13.28 -3.68 -19.65
C GLN A 70 -13.45 -4.73 -18.53
N ARG A 71 -12.52 -4.77 -17.57
CA ARG A 71 -12.62 -5.64 -16.40
C ARG A 71 -13.89 -5.35 -15.61
N LEU A 72 -14.21 -4.09 -15.34
CA LEU A 72 -15.42 -3.68 -14.62
C LEU A 72 -16.70 -3.99 -15.40
N GLY A 73 -16.71 -3.79 -16.71
CA GLY A 73 -17.84 -4.11 -17.59
C GLY A 73 -18.16 -5.61 -17.67
N SER A 74 -17.16 -6.47 -17.45
CA SER A 74 -17.34 -7.93 -17.37
C SER A 74 -17.92 -8.43 -16.03
N LEU A 75 -18.02 -7.57 -15.00
CA LEU A 75 -18.49 -7.97 -13.68
C LEU A 75 -20.02 -7.99 -13.61
N SER A 76 -20.56 -8.91 -12.79
CA SER A 76 -21.98 -8.90 -12.47
C SER A 76 -22.35 -7.66 -11.66
N PRO A 77 -23.61 -7.18 -11.74
CA PRO A 77 -24.08 -6.03 -10.96
C PRO A 77 -23.79 -6.16 -9.45
N SER A 78 -23.96 -7.36 -8.90
CA SER A 78 -23.64 -7.65 -7.49
C SER A 78 -22.16 -7.50 -7.13
N LYS A 79 -21.24 -7.81 -8.06
CA LYS A 79 -19.80 -7.62 -7.84
C LYS A 79 -19.43 -6.14 -7.93
N LEU A 80 -20.07 -5.39 -8.82
CA LEU A 80 -19.92 -3.93 -8.90
C LEU A 80 -20.41 -3.24 -7.62
N ASP A 81 -21.57 -3.63 -7.11
CA ASP A 81 -22.09 -3.12 -5.83
C ASP A 81 -21.12 -3.42 -4.67
N ASN A 82 -20.56 -4.63 -4.62
CA ASN A 82 -19.56 -4.99 -3.61
C ASN A 82 -18.28 -4.17 -3.73
N LEU A 83 -17.79 -3.90 -4.95
CA LEU A 83 -16.62 -3.04 -5.17
C LEU A 83 -16.88 -1.60 -4.77
N TYR A 84 -18.07 -1.09 -5.09
CA TYR A 84 -18.50 0.24 -4.70
C TYR A 84 -18.56 0.37 -3.17
N GLU A 85 -19.16 -0.60 -2.48
CA GLU A 85 -19.18 -0.62 -1.01
C GLU A 85 -17.77 -0.78 -0.40
N LEU A 86 -16.87 -1.52 -1.05
CA LEU A 86 -15.46 -1.63 -0.63
C LEU A 86 -14.73 -0.29 -0.74
N LEU A 87 -15.03 0.51 -1.78
CA LEU A 87 -14.49 1.86 -1.91
C LEU A 87 -15.05 2.79 -0.83
N LEU A 88 -16.35 2.71 -0.55
CA LEU A 88 -16.97 3.47 0.54
C LEU A 88 -16.40 3.08 1.91
N ASP A 89 -16.11 1.79 2.12
CA ASP A 89 -15.50 1.26 3.33
C ASP A 89 -14.20 2.00 3.67
N LYS A 90 -13.37 2.38 2.67
CA LYS A 90 -12.13 3.14 2.90
C LYS A 90 -12.35 4.49 3.57
N GLY A 91 -13.50 5.13 3.35
CA GLY A 91 -13.87 6.41 3.96
C GLY A 91 -14.62 6.30 5.30
N ARG A 92 -15.07 5.09 5.68
CA ARG A 92 -15.84 4.85 6.90
C ARG A 92 -14.96 4.88 8.15
N PHE A 93 -15.60 5.02 9.31
CA PHE A 93 -14.89 5.22 10.59
C PHE A 93 -13.93 4.06 10.91
N PHE A 94 -14.29 2.82 10.59
CA PHE A 94 -13.47 1.63 10.87
C PHE A 94 -12.21 1.53 9.99
N SER A 95 -12.09 2.32 8.93
CA SER A 95 -10.88 2.39 8.10
C SER A 95 -9.92 3.50 8.53
N ARG A 96 -10.32 4.35 9.47
CA ARG A 96 -9.48 5.43 9.99
C ARG A 96 -8.45 4.89 10.97
N GLU A 97 -7.32 5.58 11.10
CA GLU A 97 -6.29 5.24 12.09
C GLU A 97 -6.83 5.29 13.53
N ALA A 98 -7.83 6.13 13.79
CA ALA A 98 -8.51 6.18 15.09
C ALA A 98 -9.25 4.88 15.45
N ALA A 99 -9.53 4.00 14.48
CA ALA A 99 -10.10 2.69 14.73
C ALA A 99 -9.03 1.61 14.94
N ARG A 100 -7.74 1.98 15.03
CA ARG A 100 -6.65 1.04 15.31
C ARG A 100 -6.58 0.76 16.81
N PRO A 101 -6.48 -0.50 17.24
CA PRO A 101 -6.52 -0.86 18.66
C PRO A 101 -5.26 -0.40 19.41
N ASP A 102 -5.44 0.05 20.65
CA ASP A 102 -4.33 0.16 21.61
C ASP A 102 -3.94 -1.23 22.14
N TYR A 103 -2.98 -1.85 21.46
CA TYR A 103 -2.50 -3.18 21.83
C TYR A 103 -1.89 -3.25 23.24
N ALA A 104 -1.37 -2.14 23.78
CA ALA A 104 -0.84 -2.11 25.13
C ALA A 104 -1.95 -2.18 26.17
N TYR A 105 -3.13 -1.62 25.87
CA TYR A 105 -4.33 -1.77 26.69
C TYR A 105 -4.93 -3.17 26.52
N TRP A 106 -5.27 -3.56 25.29
CA TRP A 106 -5.95 -4.83 24.99
C TRP A 106 -5.12 -6.05 25.39
N GLY A 107 -3.79 -5.95 25.31
CA GLY A 107 -2.87 -7.01 25.72
C GLY A 107 -2.76 -7.22 27.24
N ARG A 108 -3.22 -6.27 28.07
CA ARG A 108 -3.27 -6.43 29.54
C ARG A 108 -4.48 -7.25 29.99
N LEU A 109 -5.54 -7.26 29.19
CA LEU A 109 -6.74 -8.03 29.51
C LEU A 109 -6.45 -9.53 29.42
N SER A 110 -6.86 -10.27 30.44
CA SER A 110 -6.66 -11.72 30.50
C SER A 110 -7.58 -12.49 29.56
N LYS A 111 -8.76 -11.92 29.30
CA LYS A 111 -9.84 -12.54 28.53
C LYS A 111 -10.50 -11.48 27.67
N TRP A 112 -10.86 -11.85 26.45
CA TRP A 112 -11.68 -11.05 25.55
C TRP A 112 -13.01 -11.74 25.29
N THR A 113 -14.03 -10.95 25.03
CA THR A 113 -15.30 -11.39 24.46
C THR A 113 -15.11 -11.85 23.01
N ALA A 114 -16.10 -12.58 22.48
CA ALA A 114 -16.10 -12.99 21.08
C ALA A 114 -16.01 -11.79 20.11
N GLU A 115 -16.69 -10.69 20.46
CA GLU A 115 -16.74 -9.47 19.67
C GLU A 115 -15.39 -8.74 19.65
N GLU A 116 -14.78 -8.55 20.82
CA GLU A 116 -13.44 -7.98 20.95
C GLU A 116 -12.40 -8.81 20.21
N THR A 117 -12.49 -10.14 20.32
CA THR A 117 -11.61 -11.08 19.63
C THR A 117 -11.67 -10.90 18.11
N VAL A 118 -12.87 -10.77 17.54
CA VAL A 118 -13.06 -10.57 16.10
C VAL A 118 -12.57 -9.20 15.67
N ALA A 119 -12.87 -8.14 16.42
CA ALA A 119 -12.38 -6.79 16.12
C ALA A 119 -10.84 -6.76 16.11
N LEU A 120 -10.22 -7.31 17.14
CA LEU A 120 -8.76 -7.41 17.26
C LEU A 120 -8.14 -8.25 16.15
N SER A 121 -8.76 -9.37 15.74
CA SER A 121 -8.27 -10.16 14.60
C SER A 121 -8.32 -9.42 13.26
N LEU A 122 -9.13 -8.36 13.17
CA LEU A 122 -9.24 -7.51 11.99
C LEU A 122 -8.40 -6.22 12.09
N ASP A 123 -7.50 -6.13 13.07
CA ASP A 123 -6.71 -4.92 13.40
C ASP A 123 -7.63 -3.71 13.63
N LYS A 124 -8.66 -3.92 14.44
CA LYS A 124 -9.63 -2.88 14.82
C LYS A 124 -9.81 -2.80 16.33
N ASP A 125 -10.02 -1.57 16.80
CA ASP A 125 -10.36 -1.29 18.19
C ASP A 125 -11.80 -1.72 18.49
N PRO A 126 -12.02 -2.66 19.42
CA PRO A 126 -13.36 -3.07 19.85
C PRO A 126 -14.24 -1.93 20.39
N GLU A 127 -13.66 -0.87 20.97
CA GLU A 127 -14.46 0.27 21.47
C GLU A 127 -15.12 1.05 20.33
N HIS A 128 -14.47 1.09 19.18
CA HIS A 128 -14.96 1.78 17.99
C HIS A 128 -15.70 0.82 17.04
N VAL A 129 -15.15 -0.37 16.80
CA VAL A 129 -15.63 -1.35 15.82
C VAL A 129 -16.28 -2.53 16.54
N ASN A 130 -17.59 -2.43 16.70
CA ASN A 130 -18.43 -3.42 17.35
C ASN A 130 -19.75 -3.59 16.55
N VAL A 131 -20.53 -4.63 16.86
CA VAL A 131 -21.81 -4.96 16.23
C VAL A 131 -22.77 -3.78 16.25
N ARG A 132 -22.76 -2.98 17.32
CA ARG A 132 -23.62 -1.79 17.43
C ARG A 132 -23.20 -0.71 16.44
N SER A 133 -21.91 -0.38 16.36
CA SER A 133 -21.39 0.61 15.43
C SER A 133 -21.46 0.15 13.96
N LEU A 134 -21.42 -1.16 13.71
CA LEU A 134 -21.53 -1.77 12.39
C LEU A 134 -22.99 -2.02 11.93
N LYS A 135 -23.99 -1.80 12.78
CA LYS A 135 -25.41 -2.02 12.47
C LYS A 135 -25.92 -1.22 11.25
N PRO A 136 -25.53 0.05 11.03
CA PRO A 136 -25.95 0.82 9.86
C PRO A 136 -25.38 0.28 8.54
N PHE A 137 -24.26 -0.43 8.59
CA PHE A 137 -23.47 -0.81 7.41
C PHE A 137 -23.79 -2.24 6.96
N ARG A 138 -25.05 -2.52 6.60
CA ARG A 138 -25.46 -3.89 6.22
C ARG A 138 -24.85 -4.39 4.91
N LYS A 139 -24.60 -3.48 3.97
CA LYS A 139 -24.02 -3.79 2.65
C LYS A 139 -22.49 -3.79 2.63
N SER A 140 -21.85 -3.27 3.68
CA SER A 140 -20.40 -3.22 3.80
C SER A 140 -19.78 -4.62 3.74
N PRO A 141 -18.86 -4.88 2.79
CA PRO A 141 -18.05 -6.10 2.80
C PRO A 141 -17.32 -6.29 4.12
N PHE A 142 -16.75 -5.21 4.70
CA PHE A 142 -16.09 -5.26 5.99
C PHE A 142 -17.04 -5.70 7.11
N ALA A 143 -18.22 -5.06 7.23
CA ALA A 143 -19.17 -5.40 8.29
C ALA A 143 -19.77 -6.81 8.11
N ASN A 144 -19.93 -7.27 6.86
CA ASN A 144 -20.36 -8.64 6.57
C ASN A 144 -19.30 -9.66 6.97
N ASN A 145 -18.03 -9.39 6.68
CA ASN A 145 -16.92 -10.21 7.14
C ASN A 145 -16.90 -10.28 8.69
N PHE A 146 -16.99 -9.13 9.36
CA PHE A 146 -17.04 -9.05 10.82
C PHE A 146 -18.17 -9.92 11.41
N ARG A 147 -19.40 -9.79 10.90
CA ARG A 147 -20.55 -10.58 11.37
C ARG A 147 -20.39 -12.06 11.07
N GLY A 148 -19.82 -12.40 9.91
CA GLY A 148 -19.48 -13.76 9.52
C GLY A 148 -18.53 -14.39 10.54
N LEU A 149 -17.40 -13.74 10.80
CA LEU A 149 -16.42 -14.20 11.78
C LEU A 149 -17.02 -14.32 13.19
N LEU A 150 -17.78 -13.32 13.63
CA LEU A 150 -18.45 -13.35 14.93
C LEU A 150 -19.44 -14.52 15.06
N SER A 151 -20.19 -14.82 13.99
CA SER A 151 -21.08 -15.98 13.98
C SER A 151 -20.31 -17.29 14.11
N ILE A 152 -19.14 -17.43 13.49
CA ILE A 152 -18.35 -18.66 13.58
C ILE A 152 -17.75 -18.78 15.00
N VAL A 153 -17.21 -17.70 15.56
CA VAL A 153 -16.66 -17.68 16.93
C VAL A 153 -17.75 -18.03 17.96
N ASN A 154 -18.94 -17.45 17.84
CA ASN A 154 -20.05 -17.75 18.76
C ASN A 154 -20.48 -19.22 18.67
N ARG A 155 -20.57 -19.80 17.48
CA ARG A 155 -20.88 -21.24 17.32
C ARG A 155 -19.83 -22.13 17.97
N ALA A 156 -18.56 -21.80 17.80
CA ALA A 156 -17.48 -22.55 18.44
C ALA A 156 -17.52 -22.45 19.98
N ILE A 157 -17.96 -21.30 20.52
CA ILE A 157 -18.22 -21.13 21.95
C ILE A 157 -19.44 -21.97 22.41
N GLU A 158 -20.52 -21.97 21.64
CA GLU A 158 -21.73 -22.76 21.92
C GLU A 158 -21.45 -24.27 21.92
N LEU A 159 -20.58 -24.73 21.01
CA LEU A 159 -20.12 -26.12 20.95
C LEU A 159 -19.10 -26.48 22.04
N GLY A 160 -18.63 -25.52 22.83
CA GLY A 160 -17.63 -25.73 23.88
C GLY A 160 -16.20 -25.93 23.36
N GLU A 161 -15.94 -25.67 22.08
CA GLU A 161 -14.59 -25.74 21.50
C GLU A 161 -13.69 -24.60 22.01
N ILE A 162 -14.31 -23.50 22.44
CA ILE A 162 -13.65 -22.29 22.94
C ILE A 162 -14.39 -21.82 24.21
N PRO A 163 -13.69 -21.41 25.27
CA PRO A 163 -14.33 -20.79 26.42
C PRO A 163 -14.97 -19.44 26.06
N LYS A 164 -16.03 -19.05 26.80
CA LYS A 164 -16.70 -17.73 26.64
C LYS A 164 -15.79 -16.51 26.81
N GLY A 165 -14.63 -16.68 27.44
CA GLY A 165 -13.57 -15.68 27.51
C GLY A 165 -12.32 -16.21 26.82
N ILE A 166 -11.98 -15.64 25.68
CA ILE A 166 -10.85 -16.09 24.87
C ILE A 166 -9.58 -15.52 25.46
N GLU A 167 -8.68 -16.40 25.87
CA GLU A 167 -7.37 -16.01 26.37
C GLU A 167 -6.47 -15.53 25.23
N ARG A 168 -5.68 -14.50 25.50
CA ARG A 168 -4.70 -13.92 24.58
C ARG A 168 -3.88 -14.95 23.82
N ASN A 169 -3.35 -15.94 24.53
CA ASN A 169 -2.45 -16.96 23.96
C ASN A 169 -3.18 -17.96 23.05
N LYS A 170 -4.51 -18.02 23.12
CA LYS A 170 -5.35 -18.95 22.32
C LYS A 170 -5.85 -18.31 21.04
N LEU A 171 -5.77 -16.98 20.90
CA LEU A 171 -6.27 -16.25 19.74
C LEU A 171 -5.58 -16.69 18.44
N LYS A 172 -4.25 -16.77 18.42
CA LYS A 172 -3.50 -17.20 17.22
C LYS A 172 -3.93 -18.59 16.75
N GLY A 173 -3.98 -19.55 17.67
CA GLY A 173 -4.44 -20.91 17.37
C GLY A 173 -5.91 -20.97 16.93
N LEU A 174 -6.74 -20.03 17.39
CA LEU A 174 -8.11 -19.90 16.91
C LEU A 174 -8.15 -19.38 15.47
N CYS A 175 -7.48 -18.28 15.17
CA CYS A 175 -7.44 -17.71 13.82
C CYS A 175 -6.88 -18.71 12.80
N THR A 176 -5.81 -19.44 13.14
CA THR A 176 -5.27 -20.49 12.27
C THR A 176 -6.28 -21.61 12.01
N ARG A 177 -7.01 -22.09 13.03
CA ARG A 177 -8.04 -23.15 12.85
C ARG A 177 -9.20 -22.68 11.99
N MET A 178 -9.55 -21.40 12.07
CA MET A 178 -10.67 -20.81 11.32
C MET A 178 -10.26 -20.30 9.94
N ALA A 179 -9.00 -20.48 9.54
CA ALA A 179 -8.42 -19.92 8.31
C ALA A 179 -8.63 -18.39 8.20
N ILE A 180 -8.53 -17.69 9.33
CA ILE A 180 -8.57 -16.23 9.40
C ILE A 180 -7.13 -15.73 9.33
N ASP A 181 -6.85 -14.90 8.32
CA ASP A 181 -5.56 -14.25 8.18
C ASP A 181 -5.31 -13.35 9.39
N PHE A 182 -4.30 -13.72 10.17
CA PHE A 182 -3.97 -13.01 11.39
C PHE A 182 -2.99 -11.87 11.07
N PRO A 183 -3.32 -10.61 11.39
CA PRO A 183 -2.47 -9.48 11.03
C PRO A 183 -1.12 -9.60 11.74
N SER A 184 -0.03 -9.54 10.97
CA SER A 184 1.34 -9.64 11.49
C SER A 184 1.70 -8.49 12.43
N SER A 185 1.08 -7.32 12.27
CA SER A 185 1.16 -6.20 13.20
C SER A 185 0.74 -6.60 14.62
N PHE A 186 -0.32 -7.40 14.74
CA PHE A 186 -0.82 -7.91 16.01
C PHE A 186 0.18 -8.85 16.67
N GLU A 187 0.80 -9.76 15.91
CA GLU A 187 1.81 -10.67 16.47
C GLU A 187 3.01 -9.91 17.04
N ASN A 188 3.47 -8.89 16.32
CA ASN A 188 4.65 -8.14 16.70
C ASN A 188 4.42 -7.22 17.91
N GLU A 189 3.22 -6.64 18.06
CA GLU A 189 2.93 -5.71 19.16
C GLU A 189 2.34 -6.43 20.39
N LEU A 190 1.56 -7.48 20.18
CA LEU A 190 0.81 -8.15 21.25
C LEU A 190 1.36 -9.53 21.64
N LEU A 191 2.39 -10.10 21.02
CA LEU A 191 3.03 -11.35 21.50
C LEU A 191 4.44 -11.15 22.04
N LEU A 192 4.89 -9.90 22.20
CA LEU A 192 6.17 -9.65 22.86
C LEU A 192 6.11 -10.11 24.33
N PRO A 193 7.11 -10.88 24.79
CA PRO A 193 7.18 -11.34 26.17
C PRO A 193 7.23 -10.13 27.11
N LYS A 194 6.42 -10.18 28.18
CA LYS A 194 6.20 -9.15 29.22
C LYS A 194 7.47 -8.73 30.03
N GLY A 195 8.68 -8.98 29.55
CA GLY A 195 9.94 -8.71 30.25
C GLY A 195 10.68 -7.43 29.83
N SER A 196 10.06 -6.53 29.07
CA SER A 196 10.70 -5.26 28.63
C SER A 196 10.04 -4.01 29.22
N GLU A 197 9.61 -4.07 30.48
CA GLU A 197 9.40 -2.85 31.25
C GLU A 197 10.76 -2.29 31.68
N GLY A 198 11.23 -1.26 30.98
CA GLY A 198 12.42 -0.55 31.39
C GLY A 198 12.99 0.39 30.32
N LEU A 199 12.71 1.68 30.50
CA LEU A 199 13.30 2.86 29.85
C LEU A 199 12.54 3.39 28.63
N GLY A 200 12.09 4.63 28.79
CA GLY A 200 11.11 5.29 27.95
C GLY A 200 11.63 5.73 26.59
N GLY A 201 10.63 6.03 25.75
CA GLY A 201 10.73 6.95 24.63
C GLY A 201 11.88 6.68 23.66
N LYS A 202 11.67 5.79 22.71
CA LYS A 202 12.25 5.89 21.37
C LYS A 202 11.46 5.00 20.41
N ASN A 203 10.72 5.66 19.53
CA ASN A 203 10.04 5.14 18.33
C ASN A 203 10.44 3.69 18.01
N ALA A 204 9.55 2.77 18.36
CA ALA A 204 9.68 1.37 18.04
C ALA A 204 9.95 1.25 16.54
N SER A 205 11.14 0.74 16.23
CA SER A 205 11.61 0.58 14.88
C SER A 205 10.67 -0.35 14.12
N ARG A 206 9.86 0.19 13.21
CA ARG A 206 9.56 -0.49 11.94
C ARG A 206 10.85 -1.16 11.50
N ASP A 207 10.80 -2.46 11.24
CA ASP A 207 11.94 -3.34 10.96
C ASP A 207 13.10 -2.64 10.23
N LYS A 208 13.94 -1.93 10.98
CA LYS A 208 15.14 -1.25 10.48
C LYS A 208 16.02 -2.22 9.69
N PRO A 209 16.13 -3.52 10.05
CA PRO A 209 16.86 -4.49 9.24
C PRO A 209 16.26 -4.70 7.84
N THR A 210 14.94 -4.58 7.68
CA THR A 210 14.24 -4.75 6.39
C THR A 210 14.42 -3.50 5.53
N LEU A 211 14.29 -2.32 6.13
CA LEU A 211 14.52 -1.05 5.43
C LEU A 211 15.99 -0.88 5.01
N ASP A 212 16.94 -1.18 5.91
CA ASP A 212 18.39 -1.13 5.62
C ASP A 212 18.76 -2.08 4.45
N ARG A 213 18.06 -3.22 4.33
CA ARG A 213 18.23 -4.16 3.19
C ARG A 213 17.67 -3.58 1.90
N MET A 214 16.46 -3.02 1.93
CA MET A 214 15.85 -2.42 0.75
C MET A 214 16.70 -1.27 0.21
N ILE A 215 17.20 -0.40 1.10
CA ILE A 215 18.06 0.72 0.73
C ILE A 215 19.35 0.22 0.07
N LEU A 216 20.00 -0.83 0.61
CA LEU A 216 21.21 -1.38 0.01
C LEU A 216 20.98 -2.08 -1.32
N VAL A 217 19.85 -2.77 -1.49
CA VAL A 217 19.48 -3.40 -2.76
C VAL A 217 19.23 -2.32 -3.81
N MET A 218 18.49 -1.26 -3.49
CA MET A 218 18.24 -0.15 -4.41
C MET A 218 19.54 0.57 -4.79
N ALA A 219 20.43 0.83 -3.82
CA ALA A 219 21.73 1.41 -4.08
C ALA A 219 22.57 0.55 -5.04
N ALA A 220 22.60 -0.77 -4.82
CA ALA A 220 23.37 -1.68 -5.67
C ALA A 220 22.78 -1.85 -7.07
N GLN A 221 21.46 -1.84 -7.22
CA GLN A 221 20.79 -2.09 -8.50
C GLN A 221 20.70 -0.86 -9.41
N HIS A 222 20.47 0.32 -8.83
CA HIS A 222 20.20 1.54 -9.60
C HIS A 222 21.41 2.47 -9.70
N TYR A 223 22.36 2.34 -8.78
CA TYR A 223 23.50 3.26 -8.68
C TYR A 223 24.84 2.54 -8.77
N ASP A 224 24.84 1.23 -9.07
CA ASP A 224 26.04 0.39 -9.12
C ASP A 224 26.89 0.43 -7.83
N TYR A 225 26.25 0.67 -6.69
CA TYR A 225 26.93 0.73 -5.40
C TYR A 225 27.40 -0.66 -4.96
N ASP A 226 28.72 -0.86 -4.82
CA ASP A 226 29.30 -2.09 -4.27
C ASP A 226 29.77 -1.87 -2.82
N PRO A 227 29.11 -2.48 -1.82
CA PRO A 227 29.50 -2.35 -0.41
C PRO A 227 30.84 -3.04 -0.06
N ARG A 228 31.52 -3.65 -1.03
CA ARG A 228 32.87 -4.23 -0.90
C ARG A 228 33.94 -3.39 -1.59
N ALA A 229 33.57 -2.51 -2.51
CA ALA A 229 34.51 -1.62 -3.18
C ALA A 229 34.96 -0.50 -2.23
N GLU A 230 36.25 -0.17 -2.26
CA GLU A 230 36.79 0.99 -1.53
C GLU A 230 36.35 2.31 -2.20
N GLU A 231 36.13 2.27 -3.52
CA GLU A 231 35.73 3.40 -4.33
C GLU A 231 34.27 3.25 -4.80
N ASN A 232 33.38 4.03 -4.21
CA ASN A 232 31.97 4.17 -4.61
C ASN A 232 31.64 5.62 -4.98
N ALA A 233 32.63 6.40 -5.41
CA ALA A 233 32.50 7.85 -5.56
C ALA A 233 31.40 8.24 -6.56
N GLU A 234 31.37 7.59 -7.72
CA GLU A 234 30.37 7.84 -8.77
C GLU A 234 28.96 7.41 -8.35
N ALA A 235 28.82 6.21 -7.78
CA ALA A 235 27.56 5.68 -7.24
C ALA A 235 26.95 6.62 -6.18
N LEU A 236 27.79 7.09 -5.25
CA LEU A 236 27.37 8.01 -4.19
C LEU A 236 27.00 9.39 -4.73
N ALA A 237 27.70 9.89 -5.75
CA ALA A 237 27.39 11.17 -6.37
C ALA A 237 26.03 11.13 -7.08
N LYS A 238 25.73 10.07 -7.83
CA LYS A 238 24.42 9.85 -8.47
C LYS A 238 23.30 9.76 -7.42
N LEU A 239 23.53 9.00 -6.34
CA LEU A 239 22.57 8.89 -5.22
C LEU A 239 22.25 10.23 -4.57
N VAL A 240 23.26 11.06 -4.32
CA VAL A 240 23.07 12.39 -3.72
C VAL A 240 22.31 13.31 -4.66
N ALA A 241 22.64 13.32 -5.96
CA ALA A 241 21.95 14.14 -6.96
C ALA A 241 20.44 13.78 -7.03
N ASP A 242 20.10 12.49 -7.03
CA ASP A 242 18.71 12.04 -7.05
C ASP A 242 17.96 12.39 -5.76
N LEU A 243 18.62 12.24 -4.60
CA LEU A 243 18.03 12.64 -3.32
C LEU A 243 17.78 14.15 -3.27
N GLU A 244 18.70 14.96 -3.78
CA GLU A 244 18.54 16.41 -3.88
C GLU A 244 17.41 16.78 -4.84
N ALA A 245 17.29 16.11 -5.99
CA ALA A 245 16.18 16.29 -6.92
C ALA A 245 14.81 15.94 -6.28
N ALA A 246 14.79 14.98 -5.36
CA ALA A 246 13.61 14.64 -4.55
C ALA A 246 13.37 15.58 -3.36
N GLY A 247 14.15 16.66 -3.22
CA GLY A 247 14.02 17.65 -2.14
C GLY A 247 14.65 17.23 -0.81
N LEU A 248 15.42 16.13 -0.79
CA LEU A 248 16.12 15.64 0.39
C LEU A 248 17.56 16.16 0.42
N LYS A 249 17.79 17.23 1.17
CA LYS A 249 19.13 17.77 1.41
C LYS A 249 19.96 16.76 2.19
N THR A 250 20.90 16.09 1.51
CA THR A 250 21.79 15.10 2.13
C THR A 250 23.22 15.31 1.65
N SER A 251 24.20 15.00 2.51
CA SER A 251 25.61 15.08 2.13
C SER A 251 26.16 13.72 1.72
N LEU A 252 27.15 13.72 0.82
CA LEU A 252 27.84 12.50 0.38
C LEU A 252 28.43 11.70 1.55
N THR A 253 28.95 12.39 2.56
CA THR A 253 29.49 11.77 3.78
C THR A 253 28.40 11.09 4.62
N MET A 254 27.20 11.66 4.67
CA MET A 254 26.05 11.10 5.39
C MET A 254 25.49 9.87 4.67
N VAL A 255 25.32 9.93 3.36
CA VAL A 255 24.85 8.78 2.54
C VAL A 255 25.84 7.61 2.66
N ARG A 256 27.14 7.88 2.53
CA ARG A 256 28.19 6.87 2.71
C ARG A 256 28.12 6.21 4.09
N ARG A 257 28.02 7.01 5.16
CA ARG A 257 27.93 6.50 6.54
C ARG A 257 26.71 5.62 6.72
N ASN A 258 25.55 6.05 6.25
CA ASN A 258 24.29 5.32 6.39
C ASN A 258 24.33 3.97 5.65
N LEU A 259 24.85 3.93 4.42
CA LEU A 259 25.00 2.69 3.65
C LEU A 259 26.02 1.73 4.29
N GLN A 260 27.12 2.25 4.83
CA GLN A 260 28.10 1.44 5.57
C GLN A 260 27.51 0.87 6.86
N ASP A 261 26.74 1.66 7.60
CA ASP A 261 26.08 1.21 8.82
C ASP A 261 24.99 0.16 8.52
N ALA A 262 24.20 0.35 7.47
CA ALA A 262 23.25 -0.64 6.97
C ALA A 262 23.97 -1.95 6.61
N TRP A 263 25.14 -1.86 5.95
CA TRP A 263 25.90 -3.03 5.51
C TRP A 263 26.46 -3.83 6.69
N LYS A 264 27.06 -3.14 7.66
CA LYS A 264 27.57 -3.75 8.90
C LYS A 264 26.46 -4.50 9.64
N LYS A 265 25.27 -3.90 9.77
CA LYS A 265 24.13 -4.53 10.46
C LYS A 265 23.63 -5.78 9.75
N ILE A 266 23.61 -5.79 8.41
CA ILE A 266 23.21 -6.98 7.64
C ILE A 266 24.23 -8.11 7.77
N LYS A 267 25.55 -7.79 7.72
CA LYS A 267 26.63 -8.76 7.90
C LYS A 267 26.58 -9.49 9.24
N LEU A 268 26.08 -8.83 10.29
CA LEU A 268 25.95 -9.41 11.63
C LEU A 268 24.86 -10.49 11.75
N ARG A 269 24.04 -10.72 10.72
CA ARG A 269 23.03 -11.78 10.71
C ARG A 269 23.48 -12.98 9.84
N PRO A 270 23.67 -14.18 10.43
CA PRO A 270 24.11 -15.37 9.68
C PRO A 270 22.94 -15.93 8.87
N GLY A 271 22.89 -15.63 7.57
CA GLY A 271 21.86 -16.19 6.67
C GLY A 271 21.84 -15.65 5.24
N LEU A 272 22.56 -14.56 4.93
CA LEU A 272 22.38 -13.80 3.68
C LEU A 272 23.62 -13.67 2.77
N LYS A 273 24.62 -14.54 2.91
CA LYS A 273 25.83 -14.49 2.08
C LYS A 273 25.59 -14.74 0.56
N GLY A 274 24.39 -15.16 0.16
CA GLY A 274 24.07 -15.56 -1.22
C GLY A 274 23.63 -14.45 -2.17
N VAL A 275 22.87 -13.44 -1.70
CA VAL A 275 22.14 -12.50 -2.57
C VAL A 275 23.03 -11.39 -3.16
N LEU A 276 24.21 -11.14 -2.58
CA LEU A 276 25.14 -10.10 -3.03
C LEU A 276 26.37 -10.66 -3.76
N LYS A 277 26.22 -11.78 -4.47
CA LYS A 277 27.28 -12.32 -5.33
C LYS A 277 27.09 -11.82 -6.77
N LYS A 278 27.92 -10.81 -7.10
CA LYS A 278 28.24 -10.17 -8.40
C LYS A 278 27.06 -9.74 -9.31
N PRO A 279 27.06 -8.49 -9.82
CA PRO A 279 26.16 -8.12 -10.90
C PRO A 279 26.47 -8.97 -12.14
N ILE A 280 25.41 -9.43 -12.81
CA ILE A 280 25.49 -10.04 -14.13
C ILE A 280 25.95 -8.94 -15.09
N PRO A 281 27.06 -9.10 -15.83
CA PRO A 281 27.51 -8.07 -16.75
C PRO A 281 26.45 -7.85 -17.84
N PRO A 282 26.27 -6.61 -18.33
CA PRO A 282 25.35 -6.34 -19.42
C PRO A 282 25.80 -7.14 -20.64
N THR A 283 24.91 -7.99 -21.15
CA THR A 283 25.06 -8.66 -22.43
C THR A 283 25.28 -7.61 -23.52
N ALA A 284 26.43 -7.73 -24.20
CA ALA A 284 26.80 -6.96 -25.39
C ALA A 284 25.90 -7.29 -26.59
#